data_AF-A0A3N6P1N8-F1
#
_entry.id   AF-A0A3N6P1N8-F1
#
_cell.length_a   1.000
_cell.length_b   1.000
_cell.length_c   1.000
_cell.angle_alpha   90.00
_cell.angle_beta   90.00
_cell.angle_gamma   90.00
#
_symmetry.space_group_name_H-M   'P 1'
#
loop_
_entity.id
_entity.type
_entity.pdbx_description
1 polymer ?
#
loop_
_entity_poly.entity_id
_entity_poly.type
_entity_poly.pdbx_seq_one_letter_code
_entity_poly.pdbx_strand_id
1 'polypeptide(L)'
;MTRYHLFVLAAVLVAGLVLFGRHRWRTRERRGLERDLDSRLAEAIPAGTASHLDRSPTVRRLAVVETTGDEDDVSRTVYVPTVRVDLGMVDVPRTEFAFGYVADVLEAIHPVFEAREDRVRRYDVEFTFGPSGLIVDGECRRVSIPPELAERLLVDENYRAFDLWRTIERDDDEGRAVFWGDCTETPL
;
A
#
# COMPACT_ATOMS: atom_id res chain seq x y z
N MET A 1 18.25 51.18 -4.27
CA MET A 1 18.16 49.87 -4.94
C MET A 1 18.65 48.70 -4.09
N THR A 2 19.70 48.85 -3.27
CA THR A 2 20.33 47.76 -2.50
C THR A 2 19.44 47.10 -1.42
N ARG A 3 18.52 47.85 -0.80
CA ARG A 3 17.60 47.30 0.22
C ARG A 3 16.56 46.33 -0.35
N TYR A 4 16.09 46.55 -1.58
CA TYR A 4 15.11 45.66 -2.21
C TYR A 4 15.69 44.28 -2.53
N HIS A 5 16.93 44.23 -3.01
CA HIS A 5 17.61 42.95 -3.26
C HIS A 5 17.78 42.12 -1.99
N LEU A 6 18.06 42.76 -0.86
CA LEU A 6 18.25 42.09 0.44
C LEU A 6 16.94 41.51 0.99
N PHE A 7 15.81 42.22 0.79
CA PHE A 7 14.48 41.71 1.15
C PHE A 7 14.04 40.53 0.27
N VAL A 8 14.29 40.60 -1.05
CA VAL A 8 13.95 39.49 -1.96
C VAL A 8 14.78 38.24 -1.64
N LEU A 9 16.08 38.40 -1.36
CA LEU A 9 16.96 37.28 -0.97
C LEU A 9 16.52 36.62 0.35
N ALA A 10 16.13 37.43 1.34
CA ALA A 10 15.61 36.93 2.60
C ALA A 10 14.28 36.18 2.42
N ALA A 11 13.36 36.71 1.60
CA ALA A 11 12.08 36.05 1.31
C ALA A 11 12.27 34.70 0.61
N VAL A 12 13.18 34.62 -0.37
CA VAL A 12 13.50 33.36 -1.07
C VAL A 12 14.13 32.34 -0.13
N LEU A 13 15.02 32.77 0.78
CA LEU A 13 15.63 31.88 1.76
C LEU A 13 14.61 31.34 2.77
N VAL A 14 13.70 32.19 3.24
CA VAL A 14 12.61 31.77 4.15
C VAL A 14 11.66 30.81 3.43
N ALA A 15 11.24 31.13 2.20
CA ALA A 15 10.40 30.23 1.41
C ALA A 15 11.10 28.88 1.15
N GLY A 16 12.39 28.90 0.82
CA GLY A 16 13.20 27.69 0.64
C GLY A 16 13.29 26.84 1.92
N LEU A 17 13.48 27.46 3.08
CA LEU A 17 13.51 26.78 4.38
C LEU A 17 12.15 26.21 4.77
N VAL A 18 11.05 26.94 4.51
CA VAL A 18 9.68 26.47 4.77
C VAL A 18 9.34 25.28 3.88
N LEU A 19 9.63 25.38 2.57
CA LEU A 19 9.42 24.28 1.62
C LEU A 19 10.26 23.05 2.00
N PHE A 20 11.54 23.25 2.34
CA PHE A 20 12.42 22.17 2.78
C PHE A 20 11.96 21.53 4.09
N GLY A 21 11.54 22.34 5.07
CA GLY A 21 10.98 21.89 6.33
C GLY A 21 9.72 21.04 6.13
N ARG A 22 8.78 21.52 5.30
CA ARG A 22 7.55 20.82 4.95
C ARG A 22 7.84 19.50 4.20
N HIS A 23 8.79 19.50 3.27
CA HIS A 23 9.21 18.30 2.57
C HIS A 23 9.83 17.26 3.52
N ARG A 24 10.70 17.70 4.43
CA ARG A 24 11.33 16.83 5.43
C ARG A 24 10.32 16.28 6.44
N TRP A 25 9.28 17.04 6.77
CA TRP A 25 8.24 16.57 7.67
C TRP A 25 7.35 15.51 7.00
N ARG A 26 6.85 15.77 5.78
CA ARG A 26 6.07 14.79 4.99
C ARG A 26 6.80 13.46 4.78
N THR A 27 8.10 13.51 4.51
CA THR A 27 8.91 12.28 4.35
C THR A 27 9.08 11.51 5.66
N ARG A 28 9.11 12.19 6.81
CA ARG A 28 9.15 11.53 8.13
C ARG A 28 7.82 10.90 8.49
N GLU A 29 6.71 11.60 8.26
CA GLU A 29 5.37 11.06 8.50
C GLU A 29 5.13 9.81 7.67
N ARG A 30 5.49 9.83 6.38
CA ARG A 30 5.39 8.66 5.51
C ARG A 30 6.20 7.47 6.04
N ARG A 31 7.45 7.69 6.47
CA ARG A 31 8.27 6.63 7.09
C ARG A 31 7.74 6.17 8.43
N GLY A 32 6.99 7.01 9.14
CA GLY A 32 6.27 6.62 10.35
C GLY A 32 5.14 5.66 9.99
N LEU A 33 4.29 6.07 9.05
CA LEU A 33 3.19 5.27 8.54
C LEU A 33 3.67 3.92 7.97
N GLU A 34 4.70 3.90 7.13
CA GLU A 34 5.30 2.64 6.62
C GLU A 34 5.69 1.69 7.76
N ARG A 35 6.31 2.20 8.83
CA ARG A 35 6.69 1.39 10.01
C ARG A 35 5.49 0.91 10.81
N ASP A 36 4.46 1.74 10.96
CA ASP A 36 3.23 1.37 11.66
C ASP A 36 2.52 0.24 10.91
N LEU A 37 2.44 0.34 9.57
CA LEU A 37 1.88 -0.67 8.68
C LEU A 37 2.68 -1.98 8.75
N ASP A 38 4.01 -1.93 8.62
CA ASP A 38 4.87 -3.11 8.76
C ASP A 38 4.70 -3.79 10.13
N SER A 39 4.57 -3.00 11.20
CA SER A 39 4.36 -3.53 12.54
C SER A 39 3.01 -4.25 12.66
N ARG A 40 1.94 -3.67 12.11
CA ARG A 40 0.61 -4.31 12.06
C ARG A 40 0.62 -5.59 11.24
N LEU A 41 1.28 -5.59 10.09
CA LEU A 41 1.42 -6.79 9.26
C LEU A 41 2.19 -7.90 9.97
N ALA A 42 3.28 -7.57 10.66
CA ALA A 42 4.06 -8.55 11.42
C ALA A 42 3.29 -9.13 12.62
N GLU A 43 2.46 -8.31 13.27
CA GLU A 43 1.62 -8.74 14.40
C GLU A 43 0.45 -9.62 13.94
N ALA A 44 -0.28 -9.19 12.89
CA ALA A 44 -1.46 -9.90 12.39
C ALA A 44 -1.09 -11.16 11.60
N ILE A 45 0.01 -11.12 10.84
CA ILE A 45 0.40 -12.17 9.90
C ILE A 45 1.85 -12.60 10.19
N PRO A 46 2.09 -13.31 11.30
CA PRO A 46 3.43 -13.76 11.66
C PRO A 46 3.92 -14.85 10.70
N ALA A 47 5.19 -14.76 10.29
CA ALA A 47 5.88 -15.89 9.68
C ALA A 47 6.21 -16.97 10.73
N GLY A 48 6.21 -18.24 10.33
CA GLY A 48 6.56 -19.34 11.23
C GLY A 48 6.10 -20.70 10.71
N THR A 49 6.29 -21.73 11.51
CA THR A 49 6.08 -23.15 11.11
C THR A 49 4.65 -23.48 10.69
N ALA A 50 3.66 -22.68 11.09
CA ALA A 50 2.26 -22.85 10.71
C ALA A 50 1.82 -21.95 9.54
N SER A 51 2.66 -21.02 9.08
CA SER A 51 2.38 -20.17 7.92
C SER A 51 3.14 -20.66 6.70
N HIS A 52 2.62 -20.34 5.51
CA HIS A 52 3.30 -20.66 4.24
C HIS A 52 4.22 -19.51 3.80
N LEU A 53 4.66 -18.69 4.74
CA LEU A 53 5.40 -17.47 4.50
C LEU A 53 6.87 -17.68 4.80
N ASP A 54 7.74 -17.21 3.90
CA ASP A 54 9.17 -17.12 4.17
C ASP A 54 9.47 -16.03 5.21
N ARG A 55 8.66 -14.96 5.19
CA ARG A 55 8.70 -13.84 6.13
C ARG A 55 7.33 -13.17 6.21
N SER A 56 7.09 -12.44 7.29
CA SER A 56 5.86 -11.66 7.44
C SER A 56 5.69 -10.67 6.27
N PRO A 57 4.45 -10.37 5.85
CA PRO A 57 4.21 -9.40 4.79
C PRO A 57 4.78 -8.02 5.16
N THR A 58 5.22 -7.28 4.15
CA THR A 58 5.84 -5.95 4.33
C THR A 58 5.31 -4.96 3.32
N VAL A 59 5.26 -3.68 3.71
CA VAL A 59 4.97 -2.59 2.78
C VAL A 59 6.17 -2.40 1.86
N ARG A 60 6.05 -2.89 0.62
CA ARG A 60 7.08 -2.72 -0.41
C ARG A 60 7.13 -1.26 -0.88
N ARG A 61 5.96 -0.63 -1.00
CA ARG A 61 5.83 0.75 -1.49
C ARG A 61 4.61 1.41 -0.89
N LEU A 62 4.75 2.69 -0.51
CA LEU A 62 3.63 3.54 -0.17
C LEU A 62 3.62 4.75 -1.11
N ALA A 63 2.90 4.62 -2.24
CA ALA A 63 2.81 5.68 -3.23
C ALA A 63 1.80 6.74 -2.78
N VAL A 64 2.08 8.00 -3.13
CA VAL A 64 1.15 9.13 -2.95
C VAL A 64 0.74 9.58 -4.35
N VAL A 65 -0.55 9.50 -4.65
CA VAL A 65 -1.08 9.83 -5.99
C VAL A 65 -1.66 11.23 -6.04
N GLU A 66 -2.24 11.71 -4.94
CA GLU A 66 -2.80 13.05 -4.84
C GLU A 66 -2.53 13.62 -3.46
N THR A 67 -2.33 14.94 -3.39
CA THR A 67 -2.34 15.68 -2.13
C THR A 67 -3.23 16.88 -2.34
N THR A 68 -4.46 16.82 -1.84
CA THR A 68 -5.42 17.91 -1.99
C THR A 68 -5.31 18.82 -0.78
N GLY A 69 -4.94 20.09 -0.99
CA GLY A 69 -4.93 21.12 0.05
C GLY A 69 -4.19 22.38 -0.41
N ASP A 70 -4.93 23.49 -0.49
CA ASP A 70 -4.37 24.84 -0.55
C ASP A 70 -3.66 25.19 0.78
N GLU A 71 -2.90 26.29 0.80
CA GLU A 71 -1.99 26.69 1.89
C GLU A 71 -2.64 26.77 3.29
N ASP A 72 -3.98 26.78 3.38
CA ASP A 72 -4.77 26.88 4.63
C ASP A 72 -5.71 25.69 4.93
N ASP A 73 -5.79 24.66 4.08
CA ASP A 73 -6.70 23.50 4.29
C ASP A 73 -5.94 22.23 4.71
N VAL A 74 -6.62 21.34 5.45
CA VAL A 74 -6.07 20.06 5.92
C VAL A 74 -5.74 19.21 4.69
N SER A 75 -4.46 19.14 4.34
CA SER A 75 -4.05 18.44 3.13
C SER A 75 -4.35 16.94 3.25
N ARG A 76 -5.34 16.43 2.51
CA ARG A 76 -5.63 14.98 2.47
C ARG A 76 -4.72 14.31 1.46
N THR A 77 -3.97 13.32 1.94
CA THR A 77 -3.09 12.51 1.10
C THR A 77 -3.85 11.29 0.61
N VAL A 78 -3.73 11.00 -0.69
CA VAL A 78 -4.29 9.80 -1.28
C VAL A 78 -3.16 8.81 -1.55
N TYR A 79 -3.25 7.63 -0.95
CA TYR A 79 -2.23 6.60 -0.99
C TYR A 79 -2.59 5.43 -1.91
N VAL A 80 -1.56 4.75 -2.40
CA VAL A 80 -1.63 3.40 -2.96
C VAL A 80 -0.57 2.55 -2.23
N PRO A 81 -0.94 1.86 -1.15
CA PRO A 81 -0.05 0.90 -0.50
C PRO A 81 0.13 -0.34 -1.37
N THR A 82 1.38 -0.75 -1.53
CA THR A 82 1.76 -2.05 -2.12
C THR A 82 2.39 -2.90 -1.04
N VAL A 83 1.70 -3.96 -0.64
CA VAL A 83 2.18 -4.96 0.33
C VAL A 83 2.73 -6.16 -0.43
N ARG A 84 3.87 -6.68 0.01
CA ARG A 84 4.48 -7.90 -0.53
C ARG A 84 4.32 -9.05 0.45
N VAL A 85 3.83 -10.17 -0.06
CA VAL A 85 3.66 -11.46 0.60
C VAL A 85 4.62 -12.45 -0.05
N ASP A 86 5.66 -12.84 0.69
CA ASP A 86 6.66 -13.81 0.22
C ASP A 86 6.25 -15.23 0.66
N LEU A 87 5.80 -16.04 -0.30
CA LEU A 87 5.35 -17.40 -0.07
C LEU A 87 6.51 -18.38 -0.21
N GLY A 88 6.69 -19.25 0.78
CA GLY A 88 7.73 -20.30 0.80
C GLY A 88 7.40 -21.51 -0.08
N MET A 89 6.67 -21.30 -1.18
CA MET A 89 6.22 -22.36 -2.08
C MET A 89 6.82 -22.21 -3.47
N VAL A 90 7.08 -23.35 -4.11
CA VAL A 90 7.69 -23.41 -5.45
C VAL A 90 6.64 -23.27 -6.55
N ASP A 91 5.42 -23.75 -6.32
CA ASP A 91 4.35 -23.72 -7.30
C ASP A 91 3.49 -22.46 -7.16
N VAL A 92 2.71 -22.16 -8.20
CA VAL A 92 1.70 -21.09 -8.17
C VAL A 92 0.69 -21.38 -7.05
N PRO A 93 0.44 -20.44 -6.12
CA PRO A 93 -0.59 -20.63 -5.10
C PRO A 93 -1.96 -20.75 -5.74
N ARG A 94 -2.82 -21.58 -5.13
CA ARG A 94 -4.25 -21.55 -5.45
C ARG A 94 -4.81 -20.17 -5.11
N THR A 95 -5.63 -19.62 -6.00
CA THR A 95 -6.06 -18.23 -5.86
C THR A 95 -6.90 -18.00 -4.61
N GLU A 96 -7.75 -18.96 -4.24
CA GLU A 96 -8.55 -18.90 -3.00
C GLU A 96 -7.66 -18.84 -1.76
N PHE A 97 -6.51 -19.52 -1.81
CA PHE A 97 -5.51 -19.47 -0.75
C PHE A 97 -4.81 -18.10 -0.69
N ALA A 98 -4.43 -17.53 -1.83
CA ALA A 98 -3.82 -16.21 -1.89
C ALA A 98 -4.77 -15.12 -1.36
N PHE A 99 -6.07 -15.23 -1.65
CA PHE A 99 -7.08 -14.30 -1.17
C PHE A 99 -7.31 -14.33 0.35
N GLY A 100 -6.96 -15.43 1.02
CA GLY A 100 -6.86 -15.46 2.48
C GLY A 100 -5.87 -14.42 2.98
N TYR A 101 -4.65 -14.42 2.45
CA TYR A 101 -3.66 -13.39 2.79
C TYR A 101 -4.05 -11.99 2.32
N VAL A 102 -4.77 -11.84 1.18
CA VAL A 102 -5.29 -10.52 0.79
C VAL A 102 -6.23 -9.98 1.86
N ALA A 103 -7.17 -10.79 2.34
CA ALA A 103 -8.10 -10.40 3.40
C ALA A 103 -7.35 -10.04 4.68
N ASP A 104 -6.44 -10.90 5.15
CA ASP A 104 -5.63 -10.65 6.35
C ASP A 104 -4.83 -9.34 6.24
N VAL A 105 -4.25 -9.07 5.08
CA VAL A 105 -3.50 -7.83 4.81
C VAL A 105 -4.43 -6.62 4.92
N LEU A 106 -5.60 -6.66 4.29
CA LEU A 106 -6.57 -5.56 4.32
C LEU A 106 -7.07 -5.29 5.75
N GLU A 107 -7.43 -6.35 6.48
CA GLU A 107 -7.85 -6.26 7.89
C GLU A 107 -6.75 -5.65 8.77
N ALA A 108 -5.47 -5.96 8.50
CA ALA A 108 -4.36 -5.42 9.27
C ALA A 108 -4.09 -3.93 9.00
N ILE A 109 -4.17 -3.49 7.74
CA ILE A 109 -3.69 -2.15 7.34
C ILE A 109 -4.79 -1.12 7.12
N HIS A 110 -5.99 -1.51 6.68
CA HIS A 110 -7.07 -0.57 6.41
C HIS A 110 -7.43 0.31 7.61
N PRO A 111 -7.54 -0.23 8.85
CA PRO A 111 -7.84 0.57 10.05
C PRO A 111 -6.79 1.64 10.35
N VAL A 112 -5.53 1.44 9.91
CA VAL A 112 -4.46 2.42 10.13
C VAL A 112 -4.69 3.67 9.29
N PHE A 113 -5.17 3.51 8.06
CA PHE A 113 -5.51 4.65 7.20
C PHE A 113 -6.76 5.37 7.69
N GLU A 114 -7.80 4.63 8.09
CA GLU A 114 -9.02 5.23 8.66
C GLU A 114 -8.75 6.05 9.92
N ALA A 115 -7.96 5.51 10.85
CA ALA A 115 -7.62 6.19 12.10
C ALA A 115 -6.83 7.50 11.90
N ARG A 116 -6.20 7.67 10.73
CA ARG A 116 -5.43 8.86 10.35
C ARG A 116 -6.18 9.78 9.39
N GLU A 117 -7.42 9.42 9.05
CA GLU A 117 -8.25 10.11 8.05
C GLU A 117 -7.59 10.20 6.66
N ASP A 118 -6.64 9.30 6.38
CA ASP A 118 -5.92 9.20 5.12
C ASP A 118 -6.76 8.42 4.11
N ARG A 119 -6.73 8.84 2.83
CA ARG A 119 -7.48 8.17 1.77
C ARG A 119 -6.61 7.14 1.08
N VAL A 120 -7.18 6.01 0.72
CA VAL A 120 -6.55 5.00 -0.14
C VAL A 120 -7.29 4.97 -1.48
N ARG A 121 -6.54 5.05 -2.59
CA ARG A 121 -7.10 4.95 -3.94
C ARG A 121 -7.37 3.49 -4.31
N ARG A 122 -6.45 2.60 -3.95
CA ARG A 122 -6.55 1.13 -4.05
C ARG A 122 -5.44 0.51 -3.23
N TYR A 123 -5.60 -0.76 -2.87
CA TYR A 123 -4.57 -1.60 -2.26
C TYR A 123 -3.96 -2.50 -3.32
N ASP A 124 -2.64 -2.60 -3.36
CA ASP A 124 -1.95 -3.58 -4.20
C ASP A 124 -1.33 -4.65 -3.27
N VAL A 125 -1.64 -5.92 -3.50
CA VAL A 125 -1.01 -7.05 -2.79
C VAL A 125 -0.23 -7.88 -3.80
N GLU A 126 1.08 -7.98 -3.59
CA GLU A 126 1.99 -8.75 -4.44
C GLU A 126 2.39 -10.05 -3.76
N PHE A 127 2.20 -11.14 -4.49
CA PHE A 127 2.62 -12.47 -4.10
C PHE A 127 3.89 -12.82 -4.86
N THR A 128 4.93 -13.19 -4.13
CA THR A 128 6.14 -13.76 -4.73
C THR A 128 6.29 -15.21 -4.30
N PHE A 129 6.52 -16.09 -5.27
CA PHE A 129 6.64 -17.53 -5.10
C PHE A 129 7.58 -18.09 -6.17
N GLY A 130 7.88 -19.39 -6.12
CA GLY A 130 8.78 -20.02 -7.07
C GLY A 130 10.22 -20.15 -6.56
N PRO A 131 11.10 -20.78 -7.35
CA PRO A 131 12.47 -21.01 -6.95
C PRO A 131 13.20 -19.68 -6.77
N SER A 132 13.56 -19.35 -5.53
CA SER A 132 14.38 -18.19 -5.20
C SER A 132 15.86 -18.56 -5.24
N GLY A 133 16.52 -18.35 -6.38
CA GLY A 133 17.93 -18.66 -6.58
C GLY A 133 18.67 -17.52 -7.29
N LEU A 134 20.01 -17.51 -7.21
CA LEU A 134 20.87 -16.48 -7.84
C LEU A 134 20.74 -16.38 -9.38
N ILE A 135 20.03 -17.32 -10.02
CA ILE A 135 19.97 -17.49 -11.48
C ILE A 135 18.52 -17.58 -12.00
N VAL A 136 17.54 -17.81 -11.11
CA VAL A 136 16.12 -17.95 -11.50
C VAL A 136 15.33 -16.93 -10.69
N ASP A 137 14.66 -16.03 -11.40
CA ASP A 137 13.73 -15.09 -10.78
C ASP A 137 12.47 -15.84 -10.36
N GLY A 138 12.04 -15.61 -9.12
CA GLY A 138 10.72 -16.06 -8.67
C GLY A 138 9.61 -15.37 -9.45
N GLU A 139 8.44 -15.98 -9.48
CA GLU A 139 7.26 -15.39 -10.07
C GLU A 139 6.66 -14.32 -9.15
N CYS A 140 6.01 -13.32 -9.74
CA CYS A 140 5.34 -12.25 -9.02
C CYS A 140 3.96 -11.99 -9.61
N ARG A 141 2.93 -12.08 -8.77
CA ARG A 141 1.53 -11.82 -9.13
C ARG A 141 0.96 -10.73 -8.24
N ARG A 142 0.11 -9.86 -8.80
CA ARG A 142 -0.53 -8.75 -8.07
C ARG A 142 -2.05 -8.90 -8.07
N VAL A 143 -2.64 -8.58 -6.94
CA VAL A 143 -4.08 -8.29 -6.82
C VAL A 143 -4.24 -6.82 -6.48
N SER A 144 -5.09 -6.09 -7.22
CA SER A 144 -5.42 -4.69 -6.92
C SER A 144 -6.87 -4.60 -6.41
N ILE A 145 -7.08 -3.98 -5.26
CA ILE A 145 -8.35 -3.97 -4.53
C ILE A 145 -8.84 -2.53 -4.33
N PRO A 146 -10.06 -2.18 -4.79
CA PRO A 146 -10.71 -0.91 -4.46
C PRO A 146 -10.94 -0.75 -2.94
N PRO A 147 -10.85 0.48 -2.39
CA PRO A 147 -10.98 0.70 -0.95
C PRO A 147 -12.36 0.30 -0.40
N GLU A 148 -13.41 0.37 -1.22
CA GLU A 148 -14.77 0.02 -0.81
C GLU A 148 -14.90 -1.48 -0.49
N LEU A 149 -14.10 -2.34 -1.13
CA LEU A 149 -14.08 -3.77 -0.83
C LEU A 149 -13.32 -4.07 0.47
N ALA A 150 -12.30 -3.27 0.79
CA ALA A 150 -11.61 -3.34 2.07
C ALA A 150 -12.55 -2.94 3.21
N GLU A 151 -13.24 -1.80 3.09
CA GLU A 151 -14.22 -1.35 4.07
C GLU A 151 -15.31 -2.41 4.29
N ARG A 152 -15.85 -2.96 3.19
CA ARG A 152 -16.87 -4.01 3.27
C ARG A 152 -16.39 -5.26 4.01
N LEU A 153 -15.15 -5.69 3.79
CA LEU A 153 -14.56 -6.84 4.50
C LEU A 153 -14.53 -6.64 6.02
N LEU A 154 -14.34 -5.40 6.48
CA LEU A 154 -14.28 -5.09 7.92
C LEU A 154 -15.67 -4.89 8.55
N VAL A 155 -16.64 -4.42 7.78
CA VAL A 155 -17.97 -4.05 8.29
C VAL A 155 -18.99 -5.19 8.17
N ASP A 156 -18.97 -5.95 7.07
CA ASP A 156 -19.92 -7.03 6.79
C ASP A 156 -19.35 -8.38 7.26
N GLU A 157 -19.84 -8.89 8.39
CA GLU A 157 -19.40 -10.16 8.97
C GLU A 157 -19.63 -11.39 8.06
N ASN A 158 -20.47 -11.27 7.03
CA ASN A 158 -20.71 -12.33 6.06
C ASN A 158 -19.84 -12.20 4.82
N TYR A 159 -19.16 -11.06 4.62
CA TYR A 159 -18.25 -10.86 3.50
C TYR A 159 -16.85 -11.31 3.91
N ARG A 160 -16.36 -12.39 3.30
CA ARG A 160 -15.06 -13.00 3.64
C ARG A 160 -14.12 -13.05 2.43
N ALA A 161 -12.93 -13.59 2.64
CA ALA A 161 -11.90 -13.74 1.59
C ALA A 161 -12.43 -14.37 0.28
N PHE A 162 -13.33 -15.35 0.39
CA PHE A 162 -13.96 -15.98 -0.78
C PHE A 162 -14.88 -15.02 -1.55
N ASP A 163 -15.67 -14.20 -0.84
CA ASP A 163 -16.54 -13.20 -1.46
C ASP A 163 -15.73 -12.09 -2.10
N LEU A 164 -14.64 -11.68 -1.45
CA LEU A 164 -13.65 -10.75 -2.00
C LEU A 164 -13.06 -11.27 -3.31
N TRP A 165 -12.61 -12.53 -3.31
CA TRP A 165 -12.11 -13.19 -4.51
C TRP A 165 -13.13 -13.16 -5.65
N ARG A 166 -14.35 -13.64 -5.41
CA ARG A 166 -15.41 -13.69 -6.42
C ARG A 166 -15.83 -12.31 -6.94
N THR A 167 -15.71 -11.29 -6.10
CA THR A 167 -15.99 -9.90 -6.50
C THR A 167 -14.88 -9.38 -7.42
N ILE A 168 -13.61 -9.53 -7.03
CA ILE A 168 -12.47 -9.05 -7.82
C ILE A 168 -12.34 -9.78 -9.16
N GLU A 169 -12.49 -11.11 -9.16
CA GLU A 169 -12.48 -11.92 -10.39
C GLU A 169 -13.50 -11.41 -11.42
N ARG A 170 -14.63 -10.87 -10.96
CA ARG A 170 -15.69 -10.34 -11.80
C ARG A 170 -15.45 -8.87 -12.21
N ASP A 171 -14.85 -8.08 -11.33
CA ASP A 171 -14.53 -6.66 -11.57
C ASP A 171 -13.30 -6.45 -12.47
N ASP A 172 -12.41 -7.44 -12.57
CA ASP A 172 -11.25 -7.42 -13.48
C ASP A 172 -11.69 -7.26 -14.95
N ASP A 173 -12.76 -7.95 -15.34
CA ASP A 173 -13.39 -7.80 -16.65
C ASP A 173 -13.87 -6.36 -16.91
N GLU A 174 -14.15 -5.60 -15.86
CA GLU A 174 -14.61 -4.20 -15.90
C GLU A 174 -13.46 -3.18 -15.72
N GLY A 175 -12.23 -3.64 -15.46
CA GLY A 175 -11.02 -2.82 -15.33
C GLY A 175 -10.92 -1.98 -14.05
N ARG A 176 -11.76 -2.23 -13.03
CA ARG A 176 -11.75 -1.50 -11.75
C ARG A 176 -10.83 -2.13 -10.70
N ALA A 177 -10.56 -3.42 -10.84
CA ALA A 177 -9.65 -4.20 -10.03
C ALA A 177 -8.64 -4.89 -10.95
N VAL A 178 -7.60 -5.50 -10.37
CA VAL A 178 -6.71 -6.39 -11.11
C VAL A 178 -6.72 -7.73 -10.43
N PHE A 179 -7.15 -8.76 -11.15
CA PHE A 179 -7.15 -10.14 -10.70
C PHE A 179 -5.89 -10.86 -11.19
N TRP A 180 -4.98 -11.18 -10.26
CA TRP A 180 -3.82 -12.04 -10.52
C TRP A 180 -2.89 -11.56 -11.66
N GLY A 181 -2.75 -10.25 -11.83
CA GLY A 181 -1.95 -9.62 -12.87
C GLY A 181 -0.43 -9.73 -12.63
N ASP A 182 0.37 -9.35 -13.62
CA ASP A 182 1.82 -9.32 -13.48
C ASP A 182 2.28 -8.11 -12.65
N CYS A 183 3.28 -8.28 -11.79
CA CYS A 183 3.78 -7.19 -10.94
C CYS A 183 4.44 -6.03 -11.72
N THR A 184 4.85 -6.27 -12.96
CA THR A 184 5.49 -5.27 -13.84
C THR A 184 4.48 -4.30 -14.44
N GLU A 185 3.22 -4.73 -14.57
CA GLU A 185 2.14 -3.88 -15.02
C GLU A 185 1.83 -2.92 -13.87
N THR A 186 2.13 -1.63 -14.06
CA THR A 186 1.62 -0.58 -13.18
C THR A 186 0.32 -0.13 -13.82
N PRO A 187 -0.86 -0.47 -13.26
CA PRO A 187 -2.11 0.06 -13.79
C PRO A 187 -2.08 1.57 -13.58
N LEU A 188 -2.05 2.31 -14.69
CA LEU A 188 -2.11 3.76 -14.76
C LEU A 188 -3.41 4.29 -14.15
#